data_AF-A0A1H7PWE6-F1
#
_entry.id   AF-A0A1H7PWE6-F1
#
_cell.length_a   1.000
_cell.length_b   1.000
_cell.length_c   1.000
_cell.angle_alpha   90.00
_cell.angle_beta   90.00
_cell.angle_gamma   90.00
#
_symmetry.space_group_name_H-M   'P 1'
#
loop_
_entity.id
_entity.type
_entity.pdbx_description
1 polymer ?
#
loop_
_entity_poly.entity_id
_entity_poly.type
_entity_poly.pdbx_seq_one_letter_code
_entity_poly.pdbx_strand_id
1 'polypeptide(L)'
;MSSSKSPDGLRYPHHMTTSFSTAITIDTTKAKVWTSLTDPETMATWLGEPEMQIDVQTDWQVGCPIFIRGFHHIPFENKGVVLHYDAEVRLAYSHLSSISRLADEPTSYSILEFSLAPSGNQTLLTLTISNFPTETIRKHLEFYWRTTMLQIKQIAETADNRKDPS
;
A
#
# COMPACT_ATOMS: atom_id res chain seq x y z
N MET A 1 31.81 14.83 -45.47
CA MET A 1 30.58 15.66 -45.36
C MET A 1 29.69 15.21 -46.50
N SER A 2 28.57 14.53 -46.31
CA SER A 2 27.53 14.67 -45.29
C SER A 2 26.85 13.33 -44.99
N SER A 3 26.44 13.16 -43.73
CA SER A 3 25.64 12.04 -43.23
C SER A 3 24.16 12.41 -43.10
N SER A 4 23.31 11.38 -43.17
CA SER A 4 21.91 11.28 -42.67
C SER A 4 20.83 12.03 -43.48
N LYS A 5 19.60 11.53 -43.62
CA LYS A 5 18.75 10.80 -42.65
C LYS A 5 17.86 9.75 -43.33
N SER A 6 17.69 8.60 -42.68
CA SER A 6 16.49 7.76 -42.80
C SER A 6 15.38 8.32 -41.89
N PRO A 7 14.10 8.22 -42.24
CA PRO A 7 13.02 8.85 -41.48
C PRO A 7 12.62 8.02 -40.26
N ASP A 8 12.16 8.78 -39.26
CA ASP A 8 11.84 8.43 -37.90
C ASP A 8 10.95 7.19 -37.71
N GLY A 9 11.34 6.36 -36.74
CA GLY A 9 10.48 5.36 -36.14
C GLY A 9 9.51 5.99 -35.15
N LEU A 10 8.21 5.87 -35.40
CA LEU A 10 7.22 5.96 -34.33
C LEU A 10 7.30 4.68 -33.48
N ARG A 11 8.16 4.71 -32.46
CA ARG A 11 8.09 3.77 -31.35
C ARG A 11 7.13 4.38 -30.33
N TYR A 12 5.88 3.92 -30.31
CA TYR A 12 4.97 4.17 -29.19
C TYR A 12 5.68 3.75 -27.90
N PRO A 13 5.61 4.55 -26.81
CA PRO A 13 6.16 4.09 -25.54
C PRO A 13 5.38 2.84 -25.14
N HIS A 14 6.09 1.70 -25.04
CA HIS A 14 5.57 0.57 -24.30
C HIS A 14 5.26 1.10 -22.90
N HIS A 15 3.98 1.10 -22.50
CA HIS A 15 3.61 1.20 -21.11
C HIS A 15 4.22 -0.03 -20.42
N MET A 16 5.48 0.07 -20.00
CA MET A 16 6.03 -0.87 -19.05
C MET A 16 5.29 -0.59 -17.75
N THR A 17 4.20 -1.33 -17.52
CA THR A 17 3.50 -1.38 -16.23
C THR A 17 4.51 -1.93 -15.22
N THR A 18 5.34 -1.02 -14.72
CA THR A 18 6.44 -1.41 -13.85
C THR A 18 5.85 -1.49 -12.45
N SER A 19 5.80 -2.68 -11.88
CA SER A 19 5.38 -2.89 -10.50
C SER A 19 6.59 -2.90 -9.58
N PHE A 20 6.34 -2.60 -8.30
CA PHE A 20 7.25 -2.83 -7.20
C PHE A 20 6.70 -3.98 -6.35
N SER A 21 7.55 -4.90 -5.91
CA SER A 21 7.15 -5.98 -5.01
C SER A 21 8.17 -6.14 -3.89
N THR A 22 7.67 -6.37 -2.68
CA THR A 22 8.47 -6.72 -1.51
C THR A 22 7.73 -7.77 -0.67
N ALA A 23 8.47 -8.62 0.04
CA ALA A 23 7.89 -9.66 0.87
C ALA A 23 8.65 -9.80 2.19
N ILE A 24 7.93 -10.20 3.24
CA ILE A 24 8.50 -10.46 4.55
C ILE A 24 7.78 -11.62 5.24
N THR A 25 8.53 -12.47 5.92
CA THR A 25 7.96 -13.51 6.78
C THR A 25 7.73 -12.95 8.18
N ILE A 26 6.52 -13.12 8.70
CA ILE A 26 6.05 -12.63 10.00
C ILE A 26 5.76 -13.84 10.88
N ASP A 27 6.33 -13.86 12.09
CA ASP A 27 6.29 -14.98 13.04
C ASP A 27 4.96 -15.03 13.79
N THR A 28 3.86 -15.12 13.04
CA THR A 28 2.51 -15.11 13.57
C THR A 28 1.50 -15.70 12.56
N THR A 29 0.25 -15.87 12.98
CA THR A 29 -0.82 -16.42 12.16
C THR A 29 -1.34 -15.44 11.12
N LYS A 30 -1.93 -15.94 10.03
CA LYS A 30 -2.52 -15.09 8.98
C LYS A 30 -3.60 -14.16 9.53
N ALA A 31 -4.41 -14.64 10.46
CA ALA A 31 -5.44 -13.85 11.13
C ALA A 31 -4.87 -12.58 11.79
N LYS A 32 -3.72 -12.67 12.47
CA LYS A 32 -3.10 -11.50 13.12
C LYS A 32 -2.52 -10.52 12.11
N VAL A 33 -1.83 -11.03 11.08
CA VAL A 33 -1.35 -10.18 9.99
C VAL A 33 -2.52 -9.50 9.29
N TRP A 34 -3.61 -10.23 9.03
CA TRP A 34 -4.83 -9.70 8.43
C TRP A 34 -5.41 -8.57 9.28
N THR A 35 -5.60 -8.79 10.59
CA THR A 35 -6.03 -7.73 11.51
C THR A 35 -5.13 -6.50 11.42
N SER A 36 -3.80 -6.67 11.38
CA SER A 36 -2.89 -5.52 11.25
C SER A 36 -3.07 -4.74 9.94
N LEU A 37 -3.54 -5.40 8.87
CA LEU A 37 -3.79 -4.77 7.57
C LEU A 37 -5.18 -4.15 7.45
N THR A 38 -6.17 -4.64 8.20
CA THR A 38 -7.58 -4.30 7.97
C THR A 38 -8.28 -3.62 9.14
N ASP A 39 -7.75 -3.71 10.36
CA ASP A 39 -8.32 -3.02 11.51
C ASP A 39 -7.93 -1.54 11.50
N PRO A 40 -8.86 -0.58 11.37
CA PRO A 40 -8.55 0.85 11.24
C PRO A 40 -7.66 1.40 12.36
N GLU A 41 -7.89 0.98 13.61
CA GLU A 41 -7.08 1.41 14.75
C GLU A 41 -5.64 0.90 14.62
N THR A 42 -5.47 -0.37 14.26
CA THR A 42 -4.14 -0.95 14.03
C THR A 42 -3.46 -0.32 12.80
N MET A 43 -4.21 -0.04 11.74
CA MET A 43 -3.69 0.64 10.54
C MET A 43 -3.10 2.01 10.87
N ALA A 44 -3.80 2.80 11.69
CA ALA A 44 -3.33 4.12 12.10
C ALA A 44 -1.93 4.07 12.74
N THR A 45 -1.60 3.00 13.47
CA THR A 45 -0.31 2.86 14.18
C THR A 45 0.91 2.64 13.28
N TRP A 46 0.75 2.09 12.06
CA TRP A 46 1.84 1.97 11.09
C TRP A 46 1.74 2.98 9.95
N LEU A 47 0.58 3.62 9.76
CA LEU A 47 0.42 4.69 8.77
C LEU A 47 1.16 5.97 9.18
N GLY A 48 1.23 6.26 10.48
CA GLY A 48 1.91 7.44 11.00
C GLY A 48 2.00 7.47 12.52
N GLU A 49 2.64 8.52 13.04
CA GLU A 49 2.78 8.74 14.48
C GLU A 49 1.45 9.26 15.10
N PRO A 50 1.23 9.08 16.41
CA PRO A 50 -0.01 9.51 17.07
C PRO A 50 -0.39 10.98 16.85
N GLU A 51 0.59 11.87 16.75
CA GLU A 51 0.37 13.31 16.51
C GLU A 51 -0.24 13.59 15.14
N MET A 52 -0.10 12.67 14.18
CA MET A 52 -0.70 12.80 12.85
C MET A 52 -2.22 12.59 12.85
N GLN A 53 -2.79 12.05 13.94
CA GLN A 53 -4.23 11.81 14.10
C GLN A 53 -4.83 11.09 12.89
N ILE A 54 -4.19 9.97 12.52
CA ILE A 54 -4.61 9.17 11.36
C ILE A 54 -6.01 8.59 11.62
N ASP A 55 -6.93 8.87 10.70
CA ASP A 55 -8.28 8.30 10.66
C ASP A 55 -8.44 7.48 9.38
N VAL A 56 -8.82 6.21 9.52
CA VAL A 56 -9.05 5.29 8.42
C VAL A 56 -10.53 4.93 8.37
N GLN A 57 -11.18 5.23 7.24
CA GLN A 57 -12.60 4.97 7.03
C GLN A 57 -12.79 4.04 5.82
N THR A 58 -13.31 2.85 6.09
CA THR A 58 -13.64 1.84 5.09
C THR A 58 -14.55 0.79 5.74
N ASP A 59 -15.48 0.24 4.97
CA ASP A 59 -16.28 -0.93 5.35
C ASP A 59 -15.74 -2.23 4.74
N TRP A 60 -14.61 -2.13 4.00
CA TRP A 60 -13.98 -3.20 3.25
C TRP A 60 -14.86 -3.88 2.19
N GLN A 61 -15.96 -3.24 1.79
CA GLN A 61 -16.77 -3.75 0.69
C GLN A 61 -16.07 -3.50 -0.65
N VAL A 62 -15.93 -4.53 -1.47
CA VAL A 62 -15.35 -4.38 -2.81
C VAL A 62 -16.18 -3.40 -3.64
N GLY A 63 -15.50 -2.41 -4.23
CA GLY A 63 -16.13 -1.32 -4.96
C GLY A 63 -16.49 -0.10 -4.10
N CYS A 64 -16.42 -0.21 -2.77
CA CYS A 64 -16.64 0.90 -1.85
C CYS A 64 -15.34 1.67 -1.56
N PRO A 65 -15.45 2.94 -1.13
CA PRO A 65 -14.29 3.79 -0.91
C PRO A 65 -13.50 3.42 0.35
N ILE A 66 -12.20 3.70 0.29
CA ILE A 66 -11.33 3.81 1.46
C ILE A 66 -10.81 5.25 1.54
N PHE A 67 -10.88 5.84 2.74
CA PHE A 67 -10.27 7.14 3.04
C PHE A 67 -9.28 7.00 4.19
N ILE A 68 -8.12 7.64 4.05
CA ILE A 68 -7.10 7.77 5.08
C ILE A 68 -6.82 9.26 5.23
N ARG A 69 -7.15 9.83 6.38
CA ARG A 69 -7.00 11.27 6.67
C ARG A 69 -6.05 11.46 7.82
N GLY A 70 -5.40 12.62 7.85
CA GLY A 70 -4.53 12.98 8.95
C GLY A 70 -3.91 14.35 8.76
N PHE A 71 -2.94 14.67 9.61
CA PHE A 71 -2.21 15.91 9.59
C PHE A 71 -0.70 15.66 9.56
N HIS A 72 -0.03 16.18 8.53
CA HIS A 72 1.43 16.17 8.46
C HIS A 72 1.92 17.50 7.86
N HIS A 73 2.18 18.47 8.74
CA HIS A 73 2.35 19.91 8.44
C HIS A 73 1.11 20.60 7.85
N ILE A 74 0.39 19.91 6.97
CA ILE A 74 -0.90 20.28 6.41
C ILE A 74 -1.88 19.11 6.56
N PRO A 75 -3.20 19.35 6.60
CA PRO A 75 -4.19 18.29 6.48
C PRO A 75 -4.01 17.56 5.14
N PHE A 76 -4.07 16.23 5.16
CA PHE A 76 -4.06 15.42 3.96
C PHE A 76 -5.21 14.41 3.95
N GLU A 77 -5.55 13.95 2.75
CA GLU A 77 -6.49 12.87 2.51
C GLU A 77 -5.90 12.00 1.42
N ASN A 78 -5.78 10.70 1.71
CA ASN A 78 -5.57 9.69 0.70
C ASN A 78 -6.91 9.00 0.47
N LYS A 79 -7.33 8.88 -0.78
CA LYS A 79 -8.58 8.23 -1.15
C LYS A 79 -8.35 7.10 -2.12
N GLY A 80 -9.28 6.17 -2.14
CA GLY A 80 -9.19 4.96 -2.92
C GLY A 80 -10.51 4.21 -2.99
N VAL A 81 -10.46 3.06 -3.64
CA VAL A 81 -11.56 2.08 -3.72
C VAL A 81 -10.99 0.71 -3.37
N VAL A 82 -11.73 -0.06 -2.59
CA VAL A 82 -11.40 -1.46 -2.28
C VAL A 82 -11.61 -2.29 -3.55
N LEU A 83 -10.55 -2.95 -4.01
CA LEU A 83 -10.53 -3.75 -5.23
C LEU A 83 -10.70 -5.24 -4.92
N HIS A 84 -10.09 -5.71 -3.83
CA HIS A 84 -10.22 -7.08 -3.34
C HIS A 84 -10.21 -7.12 -1.81
N TYR A 85 -11.01 -8.02 -1.25
CA TYR A 85 -11.07 -8.28 0.18
C TYR A 85 -11.42 -9.76 0.41
N ASP A 86 -10.39 -10.61 0.36
CA ASP A 86 -10.48 -12.03 0.65
C ASP A 86 -9.81 -12.30 1.99
N ALA A 87 -10.64 -12.52 3.03
CA ALA A 87 -10.19 -12.64 4.41
C ALA A 87 -9.00 -13.59 4.56
N GLU A 88 -7.93 -13.10 5.20
CA GLU A 88 -6.66 -13.81 5.43
C GLU A 88 -5.93 -14.32 4.17
N VAL A 89 -6.26 -13.79 2.99
CA VAL A 89 -5.67 -14.23 1.71
C VAL A 89 -5.18 -13.04 0.90
N ARG A 90 -6.05 -12.07 0.60
CA ARG A 90 -5.73 -10.98 -0.31
C ARG A 90 -6.51 -9.71 -0.01
N LEU A 91 -5.80 -8.60 0.09
CA LEU A 91 -6.36 -7.25 0.21
C LEU A 91 -5.80 -6.40 -0.92
N ALA A 92 -6.65 -5.69 -1.67
CA ALA A 92 -6.17 -4.71 -2.63
C ALA A 92 -7.04 -3.46 -2.63
N TYR A 93 -6.42 -2.29 -2.76
CA TYR A 93 -7.12 -1.02 -2.90
C TYR A 93 -6.33 -0.03 -3.74
N SER A 94 -7.04 0.88 -4.40
CA SER A 94 -6.44 2.01 -5.11
C SER A 94 -6.06 3.13 -4.13
N HIS A 95 -5.09 3.97 -4.50
CA HIS A 95 -4.55 5.02 -3.66
C HIS A 95 -4.21 6.26 -4.48
N LEU A 96 -4.83 7.39 -4.12
CA LEU A 96 -4.51 8.73 -4.58
C LEU A 96 -4.34 9.64 -3.37
N SER A 97 -3.16 10.25 -3.23
CA SER A 97 -2.88 11.22 -2.18
C SER A 97 -3.22 12.64 -2.61
N SER A 98 -3.92 13.40 -1.77
CA SER A 98 -4.18 14.84 -2.00
C SER A 98 -2.90 15.67 -2.10
N ILE A 99 -1.81 15.22 -1.47
CA ILE A 99 -0.50 15.87 -1.52
C ILE A 99 0.08 15.85 -2.94
N SER A 100 -0.26 14.85 -3.74
CA SER A 100 0.21 14.75 -5.14
C SER A 100 -0.37 15.82 -6.06
N ARG A 101 -1.52 16.42 -5.69
CA ARG A 101 -2.30 17.38 -6.49
C ARG A 101 -2.64 16.90 -7.91
N LEU A 102 -2.64 15.59 -8.14
CA LEU A 102 -3.06 14.99 -9.40
C LEU A 102 -4.59 15.06 -9.53
N ALA A 103 -5.06 15.06 -10.78
CA ALA A 103 -6.49 14.97 -11.06
C ALA A 103 -7.05 13.62 -10.59
N ASP A 104 -8.32 13.62 -10.21
CA ASP A 104 -9.05 12.40 -9.84
C ASP A 104 -9.46 11.62 -11.10
N GLU A 105 -8.51 10.87 -11.65
CA GLU A 105 -8.68 10.05 -12.85
C GLU A 105 -7.97 8.70 -12.67
N PRO A 106 -8.39 7.64 -13.40
CA PRO A 106 -7.84 6.29 -13.19
C PRO A 106 -6.31 6.18 -13.28
N THR A 107 -5.67 7.02 -14.10
CA THR A 107 -4.21 7.12 -14.28
C THR A 107 -3.47 7.70 -13.07
N SER A 108 -4.16 8.37 -12.15
CA SER A 108 -3.58 8.97 -10.95
C SER A 108 -3.53 8.04 -9.74
N TYR A 109 -4.13 6.86 -9.81
CA TYR A 109 -4.22 5.94 -8.68
C TYR A 109 -3.15 4.84 -8.74
N SER A 110 -2.34 4.72 -7.71
CA SER A 110 -1.55 3.48 -7.50
C SER A 110 -2.42 2.39 -6.90
N ILE A 111 -2.11 1.14 -7.23
CA ILE A 111 -2.81 -0.03 -6.69
C ILE A 111 -1.88 -0.71 -5.70
N LEU A 112 -2.31 -0.84 -4.45
CA LEU A 112 -1.62 -1.60 -3.41
C LEU A 112 -2.32 -2.94 -3.26
N GLU A 113 -1.55 -4.02 -3.35
CA GLU A 113 -2.03 -5.38 -3.18
C GLU A 113 -1.18 -6.13 -2.15
N PHE A 114 -1.84 -6.62 -1.11
CA PHE A 114 -1.27 -7.47 -0.08
C PHE A 114 -1.76 -8.90 -0.29
N SER A 115 -0.85 -9.87 -0.24
CA SER A 115 -1.19 -11.29 -0.22
C SER A 115 -0.55 -11.98 0.97
N LEU A 116 -1.32 -12.89 1.58
CA LEU A 116 -0.93 -13.68 2.73
C LEU A 116 -0.85 -15.15 2.32
N ALA A 117 0.31 -15.76 2.52
CA ALA A 117 0.52 -17.19 2.31
C ALA A 117 1.05 -17.85 3.60
N PRO A 118 0.65 -19.10 3.88
CA PRO A 118 1.23 -19.86 4.99
C PRO A 118 2.71 -20.14 4.73
N SER A 119 3.53 -20.04 5.77
CA SER A 119 4.96 -20.38 5.75
C SER A 119 5.30 -21.15 7.02
N GLY A 120 4.87 -22.42 7.11
CA GLY A 120 4.93 -23.21 8.35
C GLY A 120 3.99 -22.62 9.41
N ASN A 121 4.53 -22.32 10.60
CA ASN A 121 3.79 -21.63 11.67
C ASN A 121 3.79 -20.10 11.51
N GLN A 122 4.38 -19.60 10.42
CA GLN A 122 4.55 -18.18 10.12
C GLN A 122 3.66 -17.79 8.94
N THR A 123 3.59 -16.49 8.67
CA THR A 123 2.87 -15.94 7.52
C THR A 123 3.83 -15.18 6.61
N LEU A 124 3.83 -15.50 5.32
CA LEU A 124 4.48 -14.69 4.30
C LEU A 124 3.52 -13.57 3.88
N LEU A 125 3.89 -12.33 4.17
CA LEU A 125 3.22 -11.13 3.67
C LEU A 125 3.97 -10.63 2.43
N THR A 126 3.27 -10.53 1.31
CA THR A 126 3.80 -9.90 0.09
C THR A 126 2.99 -8.66 -0.24
N LEU A 127 3.68 -7.56 -0.54
CA LEU A 127 3.10 -6.33 -1.07
C LEU A 127 3.55 -6.14 -2.51
N THR A 128 2.59 -5.93 -3.40
CA THR A 128 2.81 -5.46 -4.77
C THR A 128 2.16 -4.09 -4.95
N ILE A 129 2.90 -3.13 -5.52
CA ILE A 129 2.38 -1.83 -5.90
C ILE A 129 2.51 -1.67 -7.41
N SER A 130 1.43 -1.23 -8.05
CA SER A 130 1.39 -1.02 -9.50
C SER A 130 0.67 0.29 -9.86
N ASN A 131 0.67 0.63 -11.16
CA ASN A 131 0.05 1.84 -11.70
C ASN A 131 0.59 3.14 -11.06
N PHE A 132 1.90 3.36 -11.16
CA PHE A 132 2.51 4.58 -10.66
C PHE A 132 2.22 5.76 -11.59
N PRO A 133 1.59 6.85 -11.10
CA PRO A 133 1.28 8.01 -11.96
C PRO A 133 2.53 8.75 -12.44
N THR A 134 3.57 8.75 -11.61
CA THR A 134 4.86 9.38 -11.92
C THR A 134 6.00 8.60 -11.27
N GLU A 135 7.22 8.78 -11.81
CA GLU A 135 8.43 8.19 -11.24
C GLU A 135 8.75 8.70 -9.82
N THR A 136 8.39 9.96 -9.51
CA THR A 136 8.56 10.51 -8.16
C THR A 136 7.64 9.81 -7.16
N ILE A 137 6.38 9.59 -7.52
CA ILE A 137 5.42 8.86 -6.67
C ILE A 137 5.88 7.42 -6.49
N ARG A 138 6.36 6.78 -7.57
CA ARG A 138 6.96 5.44 -7.50
C ARG A 138 8.06 5.37 -6.45
N LYS A 139 9.10 6.20 -6.57
CA LYS A 139 10.24 6.21 -5.63
C LYS A 139 9.80 6.47 -4.19
N HIS A 140 8.83 7.36 -4.00
CA HIS A 140 8.28 7.65 -2.68
C HIS A 140 7.59 6.42 -2.07
N LEU A 141 6.67 5.79 -2.81
CA LEU A 141 5.96 4.58 -2.35
C LEU A 141 6.91 3.42 -2.11
N GLU A 142 7.87 3.21 -3.02
CA GLU A 142 8.92 2.20 -2.89
C GLU A 142 9.78 2.37 -1.63
N PHE A 143 10.08 3.61 -1.24
CA PHE A 143 10.85 3.89 -0.03
C PHE A 143 9.98 3.68 1.22
N TYR A 144 8.79 4.30 1.24
CA TYR A 144 7.85 4.23 2.36
C TYR A 144 7.51 2.77 2.71
N TRP A 145 7.07 2.00 1.72
CA TRP A 145 6.59 0.64 1.95
C TRP A 145 7.66 -0.38 2.33
N ARG A 146 8.94 -0.15 2.01
CA ARG A 146 10.02 -0.99 2.53
C ARG A 146 10.12 -0.88 4.05
N THR A 147 9.92 0.31 4.60
CA THR A 147 9.95 0.55 6.05
C THR A 147 8.65 0.10 6.71
N THR A 148 7.50 0.43 6.12
CA THR A 148 6.18 0.11 6.68
C THR A 148 5.96 -1.40 6.82
N MET A 149 6.47 -2.22 5.89
CA MET A 149 6.40 -3.68 6.00
C MET A 149 7.10 -4.22 7.26
N LEU A 150 8.16 -3.57 7.73
CA LEU A 150 8.84 -3.93 8.99
C LEU A 150 8.00 -3.53 10.21
N GLN A 151 7.33 -2.38 10.18
CA GLN A 151 6.44 -1.93 11.25
C GLN A 151 5.23 -2.86 11.38
N ILE A 152 4.60 -3.23 10.25
CA ILE A 152 3.49 -4.20 10.22
C ILE A 152 3.92 -5.52 10.84
N LYS A 153 5.12 -6.03 10.49
CA LYS A 153 5.68 -7.24 11.12
C LYS A 153 5.76 -7.11 12.64
N GLN A 154 6.36 -6.02 13.14
CA GLN A 154 6.52 -5.79 14.59
C GLN A 154 5.17 -5.71 15.31
N ILE A 155 4.19 -5.00 14.73
CA ILE A 155 2.84 -4.87 15.31
C ILE A 155 2.13 -6.24 15.35
N ALA A 156 2.18 -6.99 14.24
CA ALA A 156 1.52 -8.29 14.14
C ALA A 156 2.12 -9.35 15.08
N GLU A 157 3.43 -9.28 15.34
CA GLU A 157 4.13 -10.18 16.28
C GLU A 157 3.91 -9.80 17.75
N THR A 158 3.70 -8.52 18.05
CA THR A 158 3.52 -8.04 19.43
C THR A 158 2.07 -8.02 19.91
N ALA A 159 1.10 -8.26 19.02
CA ALA A 159 -0.33 -8.30 19.35
C ALA A 159 -0.68 -9.35 20.45
N ASP A 160 0.18 -10.35 20.69
CA ASP A 160 0.02 -11.34 21.77
C ASP A 160 0.43 -10.85 23.17
N ASN A 161 1.37 -9.91 23.28
CA ASN A 161 1.97 -9.55 24.58
C ASN A 161 1.11 -8.64 25.46
N ARG A 162 -0.12 -8.29 25.03
CA ARG A 162 -1.02 -7.37 25.75
C ARG A 162 -2.19 -8.07 26.46
N LYS A 163 -2.29 -9.41 26.39
CA LYS A 163 -3.34 -10.19 27.08
C LYS A 163 -2.75 -11.17 28.10
N ASP A 164 -2.04 -10.67 29.12
CA ASP A 164 -2.13 -11.22 30.49
C ASP A 164 -1.43 -10.30 31.51
N PRO A 165 -2.13 -9.39 32.21
CA PRO A 165 -1.75 -9.06 33.57
C PRO A 165 -2.27 -10.20 34.47
N SER A 166 -1.32 -11.02 34.94
CA SER A 166 -1.54 -11.99 36.02
C SER A 166 -2.21 -11.37 37.25
#